data_AF-A0A1W1H6B0-F1
#
_entry.id   AF-A0A1W1H6B0-F1
#
_cell.length_a   1.000
_cell.length_b   1.000
_cell.length_c   1.000
_cell.angle_alpha   90.00
_cell.angle_beta   90.00
_cell.angle_gamma   90.00
#
_symmetry.space_group_name_H-M   'P 1'
#
loop_
_entity.id
_entity.type
_entity.pdbx_description
1 polymer ?
#
loop_
_entity_poly.entity_id
_entity_poly.type
_entity_poly.pdbx_seq_one_letter_code
_entity_poly.pdbx_strand_id
1 'polypeptide(L)'
;MSDNFVDETIVGLTYHRYPTISVDSTNTAYVFCQTAPASYLTYLTGSYNNWGDPITTNLYAKFITSAIDSTGGLHIAYFDAHYQYKDLRYIYLPGANQSVGSLTVNISPASAVTAGAQWRVDSGTWN
;
A
#
# COMPACT_ATOMS: atom_id res chain seq x y z
N MET A 1 -16.65 9.01 32.48
CA MET A 1 -16.35 7.81 31.68
C MET A 1 -14.89 7.49 31.94
N SER A 2 -14.54 6.24 32.25
CA SER A 2 -13.13 5.82 32.32
C SER A 2 -12.65 5.49 30.91
N ASP A 3 -11.45 5.93 30.56
CA ASP A 3 -10.83 5.54 29.29
C ASP A 3 -10.38 4.08 29.34
N ASN A 4 -10.62 3.34 28.26
CA ASN A 4 -10.30 1.92 28.10
C ASN A 4 -9.08 1.72 27.18
N PHE A 5 -8.11 2.62 27.21
CA PHE A 5 -6.90 2.49 26.39
C PHE A 5 -6.07 1.29 26.84
N VAL A 6 -5.55 0.56 25.87
CA VAL A 6 -4.55 -0.49 26.05
C VAL A 6 -3.23 -0.01 25.46
N ASP A 7 -2.12 -0.35 26.09
CA ASP A 7 -0.77 -0.06 25.63
C ASP A 7 0.03 -1.35 25.39
N GLU A 8 0.97 -1.29 24.46
CA GLU A 8 1.95 -2.34 24.21
C GLU A 8 3.25 -1.74 23.68
N THR A 9 4.34 -2.49 23.81
CA THR A 9 5.62 -2.13 23.17
C THR A 9 5.90 -3.04 21.99
N ILE A 10 6.02 -2.46 20.80
CA ILE A 10 6.50 -3.17 19.62
C ILE A 10 8.02 -3.28 19.71
N VAL A 11 8.54 -4.51 19.74
CA VAL A 11 9.98 -4.78 19.84
C VAL A 11 10.70 -4.59 18.50
N GLY A 12 12.02 -4.34 18.52
CA GLY A 12 12.83 -4.22 17.30
C GLY A 12 12.85 -2.82 16.66
N LEU A 13 12.19 -1.82 17.26
CA LEU A 13 12.10 -0.46 16.74
C LEU A 13 12.88 0.61 17.56
N THR A 14 13.98 0.23 18.19
CA THR A 14 14.85 1.20 18.90
C THR A 14 15.37 2.25 17.90
N TYR A 15 15.28 3.54 18.24
CA TYR A 15 15.64 4.69 17.39
C TYR A 15 14.76 4.92 16.14
N HIS A 16 13.48 4.56 16.21
CA HIS A 16 12.50 4.91 15.17
C HIS A 16 11.63 6.09 15.62
N ARG A 17 11.23 6.94 14.67
CA ARG A 17 10.45 8.16 14.94
C ARG A 17 9.50 8.50 13.79
N TYR A 18 8.56 9.40 14.08
CA TYR A 18 7.52 9.88 13.18
C TYR A 18 6.68 8.75 12.59
N PRO A 19 5.99 7.97 13.43
CA PRO A 19 5.16 6.89 12.94
C PRO A 19 3.93 7.42 12.21
N THR A 20 3.49 6.70 11.19
CA THR A 20 2.15 6.76 10.62
C THR A 20 1.56 5.36 10.62
N ILE A 21 0.24 5.28 10.67
CA ILE A 21 -0.50 4.02 10.69
C ILE A 21 -1.70 4.10 9.74
N SER A 22 -1.97 3.00 9.06
CA SER A 22 -3.23 2.77 8.37
C SER A 22 -3.73 1.37 8.72
N VAL A 23 -5.04 1.20 8.83
CA VAL A 23 -5.66 -0.08 9.21
C VAL A 23 -6.64 -0.47 8.12
N ASP A 24 -6.55 -1.70 7.62
CA ASP A 24 -7.46 -2.22 6.61
C ASP A 24 -8.76 -2.76 7.21
N SER A 25 -9.69 -3.18 6.35
CA SER A 25 -10.97 -3.76 6.75
C SER A 25 -10.86 -5.12 7.46
N THR A 26 -9.68 -5.75 7.46
CA THR A 26 -9.39 -7.00 8.16
C THR A 26 -8.80 -6.76 9.56
N ASN A 27 -8.72 -5.50 10.00
CA ASN A 27 -8.02 -5.04 11.21
C ASN A 27 -6.51 -5.28 11.19
N THR A 28 -5.90 -5.40 10.01
CA THR A 28 -4.44 -5.40 9.89
C THR A 28 -3.95 -3.96 9.89
N ALA A 29 -3.11 -3.63 10.85
CA ALA A 29 -2.42 -2.35 10.93
C ALA A 29 -1.13 -2.39 10.11
N TYR A 30 -0.89 -1.32 9.36
CA TYR A 30 0.31 -1.05 8.59
C TYR A 30 0.99 0.16 9.22
N VAL A 31 2.10 -0.07 9.92
CA VAL A 31 2.85 0.98 10.62
C VAL A 31 4.10 1.29 9.82
N PHE A 32 4.32 2.58 9.55
CA PHE A 32 5.52 3.09 8.90
C PHE A 32 6.19 4.08 9.82
N CYS A 33 7.51 4.04 9.88
CA CYS A 33 8.31 4.99 10.63
C CYS A 33 9.66 5.17 9.95
N GLN A 34 10.44 6.13 10.41
CA GLN A 34 11.80 6.30 9.91
C GLN A 34 12.84 5.97 10.97
N THR A 35 13.95 5.38 10.53
CA THR A 35 15.15 5.23 11.36
C THR A 35 15.77 6.59 11.69
N ALA A 36 16.41 6.69 12.85
CA ALA A 36 17.28 7.81 13.21
C ALA A 36 18.74 7.33 13.33
N PRO A 37 19.74 8.09 12.82
CA PRO A 37 19.61 9.36 12.11
C PRO A 37 19.36 9.20 10.59
N ALA A 38 19.55 8.01 10.03
CA ALA A 38 19.65 7.78 8.58
C ALA A 38 18.37 8.10 7.80
N SER A 39 17.20 8.06 8.45
CA SER A 39 15.90 8.36 7.82
C SER A 39 15.50 7.36 6.72
N TYR A 40 15.91 6.10 6.89
CA TYR A 40 15.36 5.00 6.11
C TYR A 40 13.95 4.65 6.57
N LEU A 41 13.07 4.34 5.61
CA LEU A 41 11.73 3.82 5.87
C LEU A 41 11.83 2.43 6.51
N THR A 42 11.23 2.28 7.68
CA THR A 42 10.96 1.00 8.33
C THR A 42 9.46 0.79 8.40
N TYR A 43 8.98 -0.41 8.12
CA TYR A 43 7.57 -0.74 8.24
C TYR A 43 7.37 -2.10 8.89
N LEU A 44 6.18 -2.30 9.43
CA LEU A 44 5.71 -3.59 9.91
C LEU A 44 4.19 -3.67 9.78
N THR A 45 3.68 -4.89 9.86
CA THR A 45 2.25 -5.16 9.82
C THR A 45 1.86 -6.08 10.97
N GLY A 46 0.62 -5.97 11.41
CA GLY A 46 0.11 -6.83 12.48
C GLY A 46 -1.13 -6.28 13.13
N SER A 47 -1.38 -6.73 14.34
CA SER A 47 -2.47 -6.28 15.19
C SER A 47 -2.02 -6.27 16.65
N TYR A 48 -2.88 -5.76 17.54
CA TYR A 48 -2.59 -5.74 18.98
C TYR A 48 -2.15 -7.12 19.49
N ASN A 49 -1.01 -7.18 20.17
CA ASN A 49 -0.31 -8.39 20.64
C ASN A 49 0.16 -9.38 19.55
N ASN A 50 0.13 -9.01 18.27
CA ASN A 50 0.54 -9.88 17.16
C ASN A 50 1.17 -9.05 16.02
N TRP A 51 2.38 -8.56 16.27
CA TRP A 51 3.15 -7.79 15.30
C TRP A 51 4.16 -8.66 14.57
N GLY A 52 4.28 -8.46 13.25
CA GLY A 52 5.38 -9.01 12.47
C GLY A 52 6.69 -8.28 12.73
N ASP A 53 7.79 -8.87 12.27
CA ASP A 53 9.13 -8.27 12.39
C ASP A 53 9.24 -6.96 11.59
N PRO A 54 9.85 -5.91 12.15
CA PRO A 54 10.15 -4.68 11.41
C PRO A 54 11.07 -4.90 10.22
N ILE A 55 10.69 -4.35 9.06
CA ILE A 55 11.47 -4.39 7.83
C ILE A 55 11.99 -2.99 7.53
N THR A 56 13.31 -2.81 7.55
CA THR A 56 13.97 -1.56 7.13
C THR A 56 14.35 -1.64 5.65
N THR A 57 13.95 -0.63 4.88
CA THR A 57 14.25 -0.50 3.46
C THR A 57 15.46 0.41 3.21
N ASN A 58 15.86 0.57 1.95
CA ASN A 58 16.85 1.55 1.53
C ASN A 58 16.24 2.90 1.08
N LEU A 59 14.93 3.11 1.29
CA LEU A 59 14.25 4.35 0.91
C LEU A 59 14.47 5.44 1.96
N TYR A 60 15.03 6.58 1.55
CA TYR A 60 15.19 7.76 2.41
C TYR A 60 13.86 8.50 2.56
N ALA A 61 12.97 8.01 3.42
CA ALA A 61 11.63 8.57 3.59
C ALA A 61 11.48 9.34 4.90
N LYS A 62 11.05 10.60 4.80
CA LYS A 62 10.64 11.43 5.94
C LYS A 62 9.20 11.90 5.79
N PHE A 63 8.58 12.29 6.90
CA PHE A 63 7.22 12.84 6.93
C PHE A 63 6.24 11.95 6.18
N ILE A 64 6.30 10.65 6.49
CA ILE A 64 5.53 9.61 5.82
C ILE A 64 4.07 9.77 6.23
N THR A 65 3.17 9.74 5.26
CA THR A 65 1.73 9.64 5.47
C THR A 65 1.20 8.43 4.71
N SER A 66 0.20 7.76 5.26
CA SER A 66 -0.38 6.57 4.68
C SER A 66 -1.90 6.61 4.69
N ALA A 67 -2.53 6.02 3.67
CA ALA A 67 -3.96 5.81 3.58
C ALA A 67 -4.24 4.48 2.86
N ILE A 68 -5.35 3.82 3.19
CA ILE A 68 -5.79 2.60 2.50
C ILE A 68 -7.07 2.91 1.72
N ASP A 69 -7.13 2.49 0.46
CA ASP A 69 -8.33 2.64 -0.37
C ASP A 69 -9.37 1.55 -0.12
N SER A 70 -10.53 1.65 -0.77
CA SER A 70 -11.63 0.69 -0.65
C SER A 70 -11.29 -0.73 -1.15
N THR A 71 -10.20 -0.90 -1.90
CA THR A 71 -9.71 -2.19 -2.40
C THR A 71 -8.67 -2.82 -1.48
N GLY A 72 -8.28 -2.14 -0.40
CA GLY A 72 -7.17 -2.53 0.46
C GLY A 72 -5.80 -2.11 -0.10
N GLY A 73 -5.76 -1.30 -1.16
CA GLY A 73 -4.54 -0.72 -1.70
C GLY A 73 -3.98 0.35 -0.77
N LEU A 74 -2.68 0.29 -0.50
CA LEU A 74 -1.99 1.22 0.37
C LEU A 74 -1.35 2.34 -0.45
N HIS A 75 -1.73 3.57 -0.09
CA HIS A 75 -1.21 4.81 -0.61
C HIS A 75 -0.23 5.41 0.40
N ILE A 76 1.00 5.68 -0.02
CA ILE A 76 2.02 6.30 0.83
C ILE A 76 2.58 7.52 0.12
N ALA A 77 2.59 8.66 0.80
CA ALA A 77 3.34 9.84 0.36
C ALA A 77 4.42 10.16 1.39
N TYR A 78 5.60 10.58 0.92
CA TYR A 78 6.74 10.89 1.78
C TYR A 78 7.65 11.93 1.13
N PHE A 79 8.42 12.63 1.95
CA PHE A 79 9.51 13.48 1.48
C PHE A 79 10.76 12.62 1.28
N ASP A 80 11.24 12.52 0.05
CA ASP A 80 12.54 11.90 -0.24
C ASP A 80 13.63 12.78 0.36
N ALA A 81 14.38 12.22 1.30
CA ALA A 81 15.45 12.91 2.00
C ALA A 81 16.83 12.53 1.47
N HIS A 82 16.91 11.79 0.37
CA HIS A 82 18.18 11.45 -0.25
C HIS A 82 18.93 12.72 -0.65
N TYR A 83 20.26 12.70 -0.45
CA TYR A 83 21.11 13.90 -0.56
C TYR A 83 20.99 14.66 -1.88
N GLN A 84 20.54 13.99 -2.95
CA GLN A 84 20.47 14.53 -4.30
C GLN A 84 19.06 14.84 -4.80
N TYR A 85 18.01 14.29 -4.17
CA TYR A 85 16.63 14.41 -4.62
C TYR A 85 15.74 14.65 -3.42
N LYS A 86 15.34 15.92 -3.24
CA LYS A 86 14.47 16.38 -2.16
C LYS A 86 13.13 16.76 -2.73
N ASP A 87 12.30 15.76 -2.97
CA ASP A 87 10.98 15.92 -3.57
C ASP A 87 9.92 15.11 -2.83
N LEU A 88 8.66 15.44 -3.11
CA LEU A 88 7.53 14.64 -2.66
C LEU A 88 7.46 13.40 -3.54
N ARG A 89 7.49 12.23 -2.91
CA ARG A 89 7.35 10.93 -3.57
C ARG A 89 6.07 10.25 -3.10
N TYR A 90 5.58 9.39 -3.98
CA TYR A 90 4.37 8.63 -3.78
C TYR A 90 4.63 7.17 -4.17
N ILE A 91 4.18 6.23 -3.34
CA ILE A 91 4.21 4.80 -3.60
C ILE A 91 2.79 4.25 -3.42
N TYR A 92 2.41 3.37 -4.34
CA TYR A 92 1.17 2.62 -4.29
C TYR A 92 1.48 1.13 -4.22
N LEU A 93 0.92 0.46 -3.22
CA LEU A 93 0.96 -0.99 -3.08
C LEU A 93 -0.47 -1.51 -3.27
N PRO A 94 -0.76 -2.26 -4.34
CA PRO A 94 -2.10 -2.79 -4.57
C PRO A 94 -2.49 -3.78 -3.45
N GLY A 95 -3.76 -3.76 -3.05
CA GLY A 95 -4.29 -4.67 -2.04
C GLY A 95 -4.17 -6.13 -2.48
N ALA A 96 -3.99 -7.04 -1.51
CA ALA A 96 -3.86 -8.48 -1.76
C ALA A 96 -5.09 -9.12 -2.43
N ASN A 97 -6.20 -8.39 -2.53
CA ASN A 97 -7.45 -8.82 -3.16
C ASN A 97 -7.71 -8.14 -4.51
N GLN A 98 -6.68 -7.89 -5.31
CA GLN A 98 -6.90 -7.76 -6.76
C GLN A 98 -7.12 -9.14 -7.37
N SER A 99 -8.28 -9.74 -7.09
CA SER A 99 -8.82 -10.73 -8.01
C SER A 99 -9.04 -9.99 -9.32
N VAL A 100 -8.15 -10.19 -10.29
CA VAL A 100 -8.44 -9.76 -11.66
C VAL A 100 -9.69 -10.53 -12.07
N GLY A 101 -10.82 -9.82 -12.18
CA GLY A 101 -12.03 -10.43 -12.70
C GLY A 101 -11.77 -10.99 -14.10
N SER A 102 -12.33 -12.17 -14.41
CA SER A 102 -12.29 -12.69 -15.77
C SER A 102 -13.57 -12.27 -16.52
N LEU A 103 -13.41 -11.91 -17.79
CA LEU A 103 -14.54 -11.67 -18.69
C LEU A 103 -14.50 -12.71 -19.80
N THR A 104 -15.61 -13.41 -20.01
CA THR A 104 -15.83 -14.23 -21.20
C THR A 104 -16.66 -13.42 -22.19
N VAL A 105 -16.10 -13.14 -23.37
CA VAL A 105 -16.80 -12.39 -24.43
C VAL A 105 -17.22 -13.33 -25.54
N ASN A 106 -18.53 -13.42 -25.75
CA ASN A 106 -19.13 -14.16 -26.87
C ASN A 106 -19.55 -13.16 -27.96
N ILE A 107 -18.83 -13.14 -29.08
CA ILE A 107 -19.18 -12.30 -30.23
C ILE A 107 -20.05 -13.12 -31.19
N SER A 108 -21.27 -12.65 -31.40
CA SER A 108 -22.21 -13.20 -32.38
C SER A 108 -22.94 -12.06 -33.08
N PRO A 109 -23.41 -12.23 -34.33
CA PRO A 109 -23.38 -13.45 -35.15
C PRO A 109 -22.01 -13.73 -35.82
N ALA A 110 -21.87 -14.89 -36.47
CA ALA A 110 -20.63 -15.29 -37.15
C ALA A 110 -20.16 -14.27 -38.21
N SER A 111 -21.08 -13.58 -38.89
CA SER A 111 -20.74 -12.53 -39.84
C SER A 111 -20.04 -11.32 -39.19
N ALA A 112 -20.34 -11.01 -37.92
CA ALA A 112 -19.63 -9.97 -37.17
C ALA A 112 -18.20 -10.40 -36.86
N VAL A 113 -18.00 -11.67 -36.51
CA VAL A 113 -16.66 -12.25 -36.32
C VAL A 113 -15.87 -12.18 -37.62
N THR A 114 -16.45 -12.60 -38.75
CA THR A 114 -15.80 -12.52 -40.07
C THR A 114 -15.50 -11.09 -40.50
N ALA A 115 -16.33 -10.12 -40.11
CA ALA A 115 -16.09 -8.70 -40.36
C ALA A 115 -15.01 -8.08 -39.45
N GLY A 116 -14.41 -8.86 -38.54
CA GLY A 116 -13.36 -8.40 -37.64
C GLY A 116 -13.88 -7.66 -36.42
N ALA A 117 -15.07 -8.01 -35.92
CA ALA A 117 -15.55 -7.47 -34.66
C ALA A 117 -14.60 -7.83 -33.51
N GLN A 118 -14.29 -6.81 -32.70
CA GLN A 118 -13.38 -6.90 -31.56
C GLN A 118 -14.04 -6.28 -30.32
N TRP A 119 -13.49 -6.58 -29.16
CA TRP A 119 -13.91 -6.00 -27.88
C TRP A 119 -12.72 -5.37 -27.15
N ARG A 120 -12.96 -4.39 -26.29
CA ARG A 120 -11.96 -3.86 -25.38
C ARG A 120 -12.62 -3.41 -24.08
N VAL A 121 -11.86 -3.46 -23.00
CA VAL A 121 -12.24 -2.84 -21.73
C VAL A 121 -11.68 -1.42 -21.74
N ASP A 122 -12.54 -0.45 -21.45
CA ASP A 122 -12.20 0.98 -21.43
C ASP A 122 -11.43 1.44 -22.68
N SER A 123 -10.36 2.22 -22.49
CA SER A 123 -9.46 2.68 -23.55
C SER A 123 -8.30 1.71 -23.82
N GLY A 124 -8.44 0.43 -23.47
CA GLY A 124 -7.43 -0.59 -23.66
C GLY A 124 -7.27 -1.09 -25.10
N THR A 125 -6.44 -2.12 -25.27
CA THR A 125 -6.19 -2.79 -26.56
C THR A 125 -7.43 -3.53 -27.05
N TRP A 126 -7.68 -3.50 -28.37
CA TRP A 126 -8.70 -4.32 -29.02
C TRP A 126 -8.31 -5.80 -29.02
N ASN A 127 -9.26 -6.64 -28.59
CA ASN A 127 -9.18 -8.10 -28.58
C ASN A 127 -10.14 -8.65 -29.63
#